data_AF-N9EKS5-F1
#
_entry.id   AF-N9EKS5-F1
#
_cell.length_a   1.000
_cell.length_b   1.000
_cell.length_c   1.000
_cell.angle_alpha   90.00
_cell.angle_beta   90.00
_cell.angle_gamma   90.00
#
_symmetry.space_group_name_H-M   'P 1'
#
loop_
_entity.id
_entity.type
_entity.pdbx_description
1 polymer ?
#
loop_
_entity_poly.entity_id
_entity_poly.type
_entity_poly.pdbx_seq_one_letter_code
_entity_poly.pdbx_strand_id
1 'polypeptide(L)'
;MTNYRIEKLETIESYIENPTQEFYFEVFDGRYDIVMVVDWGEEDDAIITYCEKILETGQLSAKFEAANNKRGFTITIQLGEKTLLIPYQGEGADRDTTLRALNEILHPEYEIRFCKASDGSDTLEFIPLPQKLWHQLDLKYAEKMDDLFARFEHDSVFFGS
;
A
#
# COMPACT_ATOMS: atom_id res chain seq x y z
N MET A 1 -12.51 -0.30 -17.05
CA MET A 1 -11.67 0.90 -17.30
C MET A 1 -11.36 1.47 -15.93
N THR A 2 -10.11 1.45 -15.53
CA THR A 2 -9.74 1.86 -14.17
C THR A 2 -9.90 3.36 -14.05
N ASN A 3 -10.76 3.79 -13.13
CA ASN A 3 -11.21 5.17 -12.96
C ASN A 3 -10.16 6.02 -12.22
N TYR A 4 -8.88 5.71 -12.40
CA TYR A 4 -7.81 6.48 -11.79
C TYR A 4 -7.73 7.83 -12.50
N ARG A 5 -7.85 8.92 -11.75
CA ARG A 5 -7.92 10.26 -12.32
C ARG A 5 -6.56 10.62 -12.93
N ILE A 6 -6.59 11.23 -14.11
CA ILE A 6 -5.39 11.66 -14.85
C ILE A 6 -4.48 12.53 -13.96
N GLU A 7 -5.06 13.46 -13.21
CA GLU A 7 -4.34 14.34 -12.30
C GLU A 7 -3.52 13.59 -11.23
N LYS A 8 -4.05 12.47 -10.71
CA LYS A 8 -3.31 11.65 -9.74
C LYS A 8 -2.10 10.98 -10.37
N LEU A 9 -2.19 10.58 -11.65
CA LEU A 9 -1.08 9.98 -12.38
C LEU A 9 -0.04 11.05 -12.74
N GLU A 10 -0.48 12.23 -13.19
CA GLU A 10 0.39 13.38 -13.45
C GLU A 10 1.19 13.80 -12.20
N THR A 11 0.56 13.71 -11.01
CA THR A 11 1.25 13.96 -9.73
C THR A 11 2.36 12.95 -9.46
N ILE A 12 2.12 11.66 -9.73
CA ILE A 12 3.15 10.62 -9.58
C ILE A 12 4.27 10.81 -10.60
N GLU A 13 3.93 11.09 -11.86
CA GLU A 13 4.91 11.32 -12.92
C GLU A 13 5.78 12.56 -12.65
N SER A 14 5.22 13.63 -12.08
CA SER A 14 6.00 14.83 -11.73
C SER A 14 7.09 14.52 -10.71
N TYR A 15 6.79 13.71 -9.68
CA TYR A 15 7.80 13.26 -8.73
C TYR A 15 8.87 12.40 -9.38
N ILE A 16 8.48 11.46 -10.26
CA ILE A 16 9.46 10.62 -10.98
C ILE A 16 10.39 11.48 -11.85
N GLU A 17 9.89 12.56 -12.43
CA GLU A 17 10.66 13.50 -13.24
C GLU A 17 11.62 14.36 -12.39
N ASN A 18 11.23 14.71 -11.16
CA ASN A 18 12.03 15.48 -10.20
C ASN A 18 12.15 14.76 -8.83
N PRO A 19 12.96 13.68 -8.72
CA PRO A 19 12.94 12.78 -7.57
C PRO A 19 13.78 13.28 -6.39
N THR A 20 13.51 14.48 -5.90
CA THR A 20 14.10 14.97 -4.65
C THR A 20 13.17 14.68 -3.47
N GLN A 21 13.73 14.51 -2.28
CA GLN A 21 12.94 14.30 -1.07
C GLN A 21 12.06 15.51 -0.75
N GLU A 22 12.58 16.73 -0.93
CA GLU A 22 11.80 17.96 -0.74
C GLU A 22 10.59 18.00 -1.67
N PHE A 23 10.78 17.68 -2.95
CA PHE A 23 9.70 17.69 -3.93
C PHE A 23 8.69 16.57 -3.70
N TYR A 24 9.13 15.41 -3.21
CA TYR A 24 8.22 14.32 -2.82
C TYR A 24 7.17 14.81 -1.81
N PHE A 25 7.63 15.43 -0.71
CA PHE A 25 6.72 15.95 0.31
C PHE A 25 5.91 17.14 -0.20
N GLU A 26 6.45 17.97 -1.08
CA GLU A 26 5.70 19.07 -1.71
C GLU A 26 4.46 18.56 -2.48
N VAL A 27 4.58 17.45 -3.22
CA VAL A 27 3.50 16.97 -4.10
C VAL A 27 2.59 15.93 -3.46
N PHE A 28 3.07 15.20 -2.44
CA PHE A 28 2.29 14.13 -1.79
C PHE A 28 1.76 14.47 -0.40
N ASP A 29 2.24 15.51 0.28
CA ASP A 29 1.70 15.91 1.58
C ASP A 29 0.20 16.22 1.47
N GLY A 30 -0.60 15.59 2.34
CA GLY A 30 -2.06 15.65 2.32
C GLY A 30 -2.76 14.96 1.14
N ARG A 31 -2.03 14.31 0.22
CA ARG A 31 -2.60 13.53 -0.91
C ARG A 31 -2.97 12.11 -0.51
N TYR A 32 -3.83 11.98 0.50
CA TYR A 32 -4.37 10.69 0.95
C TYR A 32 -5.26 9.98 -0.09
N ASP A 33 -5.56 10.65 -1.20
CA ASP A 33 -6.20 10.09 -2.38
C ASP A 33 -5.21 9.41 -3.34
N ILE A 34 -3.91 9.50 -3.08
CA ILE A 34 -2.82 8.83 -3.82
C ILE A 34 -1.98 7.94 -2.89
N VAL A 35 -1.65 8.45 -1.71
CA VAL A 35 -0.70 7.84 -0.78
C VAL A 35 -1.42 7.31 0.46
N MET A 36 -1.14 6.06 0.81
CA MET A 36 -1.44 5.49 2.12
C MET A 36 -0.31 5.88 3.07
N VAL A 37 -0.61 6.71 4.07
CA VAL A 37 0.30 7.01 5.18
C VAL A 37 -0.01 6.05 6.32
N VAL A 38 0.98 5.30 6.78
CA VAL A 38 0.83 4.25 7.79
C VAL A 38 1.80 4.48 8.94
N ASP A 39 1.26 4.58 10.16
CA ASP A 39 2.03 4.64 11.40
C ASP A 39 2.33 3.24 11.96
N TRP A 40 3.37 3.09 12.78
CA TRP A 40 3.70 1.81 13.43
C TRP A 40 2.61 1.29 14.37
N GLY A 41 1.80 2.21 14.92
CA GLY A 41 0.64 1.96 15.78
C GLY A 41 -0.70 2.01 15.06
N GLU A 42 -0.71 2.05 13.73
CA GLU A 42 -1.94 2.04 12.94
C GLU A 42 -2.73 0.74 13.15
N GLU A 43 -4.06 0.84 13.23
CA GLU A 43 -4.93 -0.33 13.26
C GLU A 43 -4.96 -1.02 11.89
N ASP A 44 -4.84 -2.34 11.86
CA ASP A 44 -4.68 -3.09 10.62
C ASP A 44 -5.87 -2.95 9.64
N ASP A 45 -7.09 -2.77 10.13
CA ASP A 45 -8.29 -2.52 9.30
C ASP A 45 -8.35 -1.09 8.74
N ALA A 46 -7.71 -0.13 9.40
CA ALA A 46 -7.54 1.23 8.89
C ALA A 46 -6.66 1.23 7.63
N ILE A 47 -5.59 0.43 7.61
CA ILE A 47 -4.69 0.26 6.44
C ILE A 47 -5.49 -0.23 5.21
N ILE A 48 -6.39 -1.21 5.40
CA ILE A 48 -7.25 -1.71 4.33
C ILE A 48 -8.21 -0.60 3.84
N THR A 49 -8.73 0.20 4.78
CA THR A 49 -9.61 1.33 4.49
C THR A 49 -8.89 2.44 3.70
N TYR A 50 -7.63 2.74 3.99
CA TYR A 50 -6.83 3.71 3.24
C TYR A 50 -6.64 3.26 1.79
N CYS A 51 -6.30 1.98 1.60
CA CYS A 51 -6.16 1.41 0.27
C CYS A 51 -7.46 1.51 -0.55
N GLU A 52 -8.59 1.16 0.06
CA GLU A 52 -9.90 1.23 -0.61
C GLU A 52 -10.30 2.67 -0.95
N LYS A 53 -9.98 3.65 -0.10
CA LYS A 53 -10.22 5.08 -0.42
C LYS A 53 -9.45 5.56 -1.64
N ILE A 54 -8.28 4.98 -1.93
CA ILE A 54 -7.45 5.35 -3.08
C ILE A 54 -7.89 4.59 -4.34
N LEU A 55 -8.11 3.28 -4.21
CA LEU A 55 -8.47 2.42 -5.34
C LEU A 55 -9.95 2.52 -5.74
N GLU A 56 -10.82 2.93 -4.81
CA GLU A 56 -12.27 3.11 -4.99
C GLU A 56 -12.93 1.89 -5.65
N THR A 57 -12.59 0.67 -5.20
CA THR A 57 -13.06 -0.57 -5.85
C THR A 57 -14.54 -0.86 -5.56
N GLY A 58 -15.05 -0.34 -4.45
CA GLY A 58 -16.34 -0.68 -3.84
C GLY A 58 -16.38 -2.09 -3.26
N GLN A 59 -15.25 -2.80 -3.20
CA GLN A 59 -15.18 -4.24 -2.98
C GLN A 59 -14.09 -4.67 -2.00
N LEU A 60 -13.16 -3.79 -1.63
CA LEU A 60 -12.11 -4.05 -0.65
C LEU A 60 -12.60 -3.72 0.76
N SER A 61 -12.49 -4.67 1.69
CA SER A 61 -12.85 -4.48 3.10
C SER A 61 -12.11 -5.44 4.01
N ALA A 62 -12.15 -5.17 5.32
CA ALA A 62 -11.60 -6.04 6.35
C ALA A 62 -12.71 -6.49 7.31
N LYS A 63 -12.60 -7.73 7.80
CA LYS A 63 -13.49 -8.30 8.82
C LYS A 63 -12.68 -8.77 10.02
N PHE A 64 -13.00 -8.21 11.18
CA PHE A 64 -12.48 -8.64 12.47
C PHE A 64 -13.37 -9.71 13.09
N GLU A 65 -12.77 -10.79 13.59
CA GLU A 65 -13.48 -11.87 14.28
C GLU A 65 -12.68 -12.33 15.50
N ALA A 66 -13.39 -12.56 16.62
CA ALA A 66 -12.79 -13.21 17.78
C ALA A 66 -12.39 -14.65 17.44
N ALA A 67 -11.21 -15.08 17.87
CA ALA A 67 -10.67 -16.38 17.53
C ALA A 67 -9.92 -17.00 18.72
N ASN A 68 -9.98 -18.33 18.83
CA ASN A 68 -9.22 -19.07 19.83
C ASN A 68 -7.78 -19.32 19.35
N ASN A 69 -7.00 -18.23 19.24
CA ASN A 69 -5.57 -18.24 18.92
C ASN A 69 -4.81 -17.34 19.91
N LYS A 70 -3.48 -17.28 19.82
CA LYS A 70 -2.65 -16.50 20.76
C LYS A 70 -3.00 -15.00 20.83
N ARG A 71 -3.56 -14.44 19.76
CA ARG A 71 -3.95 -13.02 19.64
C ARG A 71 -5.37 -12.76 20.13
N GLY A 72 -6.22 -13.80 20.20
CA GLY A 72 -7.65 -13.66 20.51
C GLY A 72 -8.52 -13.22 19.32
N PHE A 73 -7.93 -12.98 18.14
CA PHE A 73 -8.67 -12.53 16.96
C PHE A 73 -8.02 -12.95 15.63
N THR A 74 -8.79 -12.78 14.56
CA THR A 74 -8.38 -12.89 13.16
C THR A 74 -8.92 -11.71 12.37
N ILE A 75 -8.15 -11.29 11.37
CA ILE A 75 -8.59 -10.31 10.37
C ILE A 75 -8.58 -10.99 9.01
N THR A 76 -9.71 -10.90 8.29
CA THR A 76 -9.86 -11.39 6.92
C THR A 76 -10.06 -10.20 5.98
N ILE A 77 -9.24 -10.08 4.95
CA ILE A 77 -9.39 -9.11 3.87
C ILE A 77 -10.31 -9.72 2.81
N GLN A 78 -11.25 -8.94 2.30
CA GLN A 78 -12.13 -9.32 1.19
C GLN A 78 -11.92 -8.34 0.03
N LEU A 79 -11.79 -8.87 -1.19
CA LEU A 79 -11.80 -8.12 -2.45
C LEU A 79 -12.75 -8.81 -3.43
N GLY A 80 -13.99 -8.31 -3.51
CA GLY A 80 -15.06 -8.96 -4.27
C GLY A 80 -15.36 -10.35 -3.72
N GLU A 81 -15.14 -11.39 -4.52
CA GLU A 81 -15.30 -12.79 -4.10
C GLU A 81 -14.01 -13.39 -3.50
N LYS A 82 -12.86 -12.70 -3.59
CA LYS A 82 -11.60 -13.16 -2.99
C LYS A 82 -11.63 -12.84 -1.49
N THR A 83 -11.12 -13.77 -0.69
CA THR A 83 -10.88 -13.55 0.74
C THR A 83 -9.50 -14.05 1.14
N LEU A 84 -8.81 -13.33 2.02
CA LEU A 84 -7.51 -13.72 2.55
C LEU A 84 -7.47 -13.49 4.06
N LEU A 85 -7.19 -14.55 4.82
CA LEU A 85 -6.92 -14.45 6.25
C LEU A 85 -5.49 -13.92 6.45
N ILE A 86 -5.33 -12.83 7.21
CA ILE A 86 -3.99 -12.26 7.45
C ILE A 86 -3.16 -13.24 8.31
N PRO A 87 -2.01 -13.72 7.83
CA PRO A 87 -1.28 -14.85 8.43
C PRO A 87 -0.32 -14.39 9.54
N TYR A 88 -0.82 -13.65 10.54
CA TYR A 88 -0.01 -13.21 11.67
C TYR A 88 0.67 -14.40 12.38
N GLN A 89 1.94 -14.25 12.78
CA GLN A 89 2.72 -15.30 13.45
C GLN A 89 2.87 -15.08 14.98
N GLY A 90 2.74 -13.83 15.46
CA GLY A 90 2.99 -13.44 16.86
C GLY A 90 1.76 -13.34 17.77
N GLU A 91 1.93 -12.77 18.97
CA GLU A 91 0.86 -12.54 19.95
C GLU A 91 0.03 -11.27 19.69
N GLY A 92 0.44 -10.45 18.72
CA GLY A 92 -0.30 -9.28 18.23
C GLY A 92 -0.41 -9.26 16.70
N ALA A 93 -1.11 -8.26 16.18
CA ALA A 93 -1.06 -7.94 14.77
C ALA A 93 0.29 -7.30 14.41
N ASP A 94 0.63 -7.35 13.12
CA ASP A 94 1.89 -6.89 12.54
C ASP A 94 1.61 -6.16 11.23
N ARG A 95 1.99 -4.89 11.17
CA ARG A 95 1.72 -3.99 10.02
C ARG A 95 2.35 -4.50 8.74
N ASP A 96 3.56 -5.05 8.83
CA ASP A 96 4.25 -5.61 7.67
C ASP A 96 3.48 -6.82 7.12
N THR A 97 3.00 -7.71 7.99
CA THR A 97 2.15 -8.85 7.59
C THR A 97 0.83 -8.39 6.98
N THR A 98 0.21 -7.35 7.52
CA THR A 98 -1.03 -6.77 6.96
C THR A 98 -0.81 -6.17 5.59
N LEU A 99 0.24 -5.37 5.42
CA LEU A 99 0.60 -4.77 4.13
C LEU A 99 0.90 -5.85 3.08
N ARG A 100 1.68 -6.88 3.43
CA ARG A 100 1.98 -8.00 2.52
C ARG A 100 0.71 -8.76 2.12
N ALA A 101 -0.16 -9.09 3.09
CA ALA A 101 -1.42 -9.79 2.81
C ALA A 101 -2.36 -8.92 1.94
N LEU A 102 -2.43 -7.62 2.20
CA LEU A 102 -3.20 -6.69 1.38
C LEU A 102 -2.66 -6.63 -0.05
N ASN A 103 -1.35 -6.51 -0.23
CA ASN A 103 -0.76 -6.52 -1.57
C ASN A 103 -0.99 -7.85 -2.31
N GLU A 104 -0.96 -8.98 -1.59
CA GLU A 104 -1.24 -10.31 -2.15
C GLU A 104 -2.66 -10.42 -2.72
N ILE A 105 -3.69 -10.06 -1.94
CA ILE A 105 -5.08 -10.19 -2.40
C ILE A 105 -5.43 -9.22 -3.55
N LEU A 106 -4.73 -8.08 -3.62
CA LEU A 106 -4.88 -7.08 -4.68
C LEU A 106 -4.37 -7.57 -6.04
N HIS A 107 -3.44 -8.53 -6.07
CA HIS A 107 -2.96 -9.10 -7.32
C HIS A 107 -4.00 -10.01 -8.01
N PRO A 108 -4.00 -10.07 -9.36
CA PRO A 108 -3.12 -9.32 -10.29
C PRO A 108 -3.66 -7.95 -10.71
N GLU A 109 -4.81 -7.50 -10.18
CA GLU A 109 -5.48 -6.28 -10.67
C GLU A 109 -4.78 -4.99 -10.22
N TYR A 110 -4.23 -5.01 -9.01
CA TYR A 110 -3.60 -3.87 -8.35
C TYR A 110 -2.28 -4.31 -7.68
N GLU A 111 -1.43 -3.34 -7.38
CA GLU A 111 -0.17 -3.52 -6.66
C GLU A 111 0.07 -2.28 -5.79
N ILE A 112 0.55 -2.52 -4.57
CA ILE A 112 1.06 -1.53 -3.63
C ILE A 112 2.57 -1.49 -3.76
N ARG A 113 3.14 -0.30 -3.88
CA ARG A 113 4.59 -0.09 -3.78
C ARG A 113 4.92 0.87 -2.65
N PHE A 114 6.04 0.59 -1.98
CA PHE A 114 6.58 1.42 -0.90
C PHE A 114 7.33 2.63 -1.47
N CYS A 115 7.03 3.82 -0.96
CA CYS A 115 7.70 5.06 -1.34
C CYS A 115 9.02 5.19 -0.56
N LYS A 116 10.14 4.94 -1.23
CA LYS A 116 11.47 4.99 -0.59
C LYS A 116 11.83 6.36 -0.01
N ALA A 117 11.18 7.44 -0.47
CA ALA A 117 11.35 8.77 0.10
C ALA A 117 10.89 8.89 1.57
N SER A 118 9.97 8.02 2.00
CA SER A 118 9.46 7.96 3.38
C SER A 118 10.29 7.09 4.31
N ASP A 119 11.28 6.35 3.79
CA ASP A 119 12.14 5.47 4.59
C ASP A 119 12.86 6.24 5.71
N GLY A 120 12.81 5.70 6.94
CA GLY A 120 13.33 6.34 8.15
C GLY A 120 12.45 7.45 8.75
N SER A 121 11.24 7.69 8.23
CA SER A 121 10.27 8.63 8.81
C SER A 121 9.42 7.97 9.91
N ASP A 122 8.79 8.77 10.78
CA ASP A 122 7.89 8.28 11.84
C ASP A 122 6.67 7.52 11.28
N THR A 123 6.26 7.88 10.05
CA THR A 123 5.21 7.22 9.27
C THR A 123 5.74 6.83 7.90
N LEU A 124 5.29 5.70 7.38
CA LEU A 124 5.71 5.18 6.07
C LEU A 124 4.61 5.35 5.03
N GLU A 125 5.02 5.55 3.79
CA GLU A 125 4.13 5.89 2.69
C GLU A 125 4.13 4.82 1.60
N PHE A 126 2.92 4.50 1.12
CA PHE A 126 2.70 3.46 0.12
C PHE A 126 1.70 3.95 -0.93
N ILE A 127 1.91 3.56 -2.19
CA ILE A 127 1.01 3.92 -3.29
C ILE A 127 0.34 2.65 -3.84
N PRO A 128 -0.98 2.47 -3.65
CA PRO A 128 -1.75 1.46 -4.36
C PRO A 128 -2.15 1.98 -5.75
N LEU A 129 -1.85 1.21 -6.81
CA LEU A 129 -2.31 1.51 -8.18
C LEU A 129 -2.80 0.27 -8.90
N PRO A 130 -3.64 0.45 -9.94
CA PRO A 130 -3.85 -0.60 -10.93
C PRO A 130 -2.54 -1.09 -11.53
N GLN A 131 -2.38 -2.41 -11.64
CA GLN A 131 -1.17 -3.04 -12.18
C GLN A 131 -0.79 -2.49 -13.58
N LYS A 132 -1.80 -2.15 -14.39
CA LYS A 132 -1.60 -1.57 -15.72
C LYS A 132 -0.92 -0.20 -15.68
N LEU A 133 -1.20 0.63 -14.68
CA LEU A 133 -0.56 1.93 -14.52
C LEU A 133 0.87 1.77 -14.03
N TRP A 134 1.10 0.87 -13.06
CA TRP A 134 2.47 0.51 -12.67
C TRP A 134 3.30 0.04 -13.85
N HIS A 135 2.74 -0.82 -14.71
CA HIS A 135 3.44 -1.28 -15.91
C HIS A 135 3.75 -0.14 -16.90
N GLN A 136 2.84 0.83 -17.05
CA GLN A 136 3.10 2.02 -17.89
C GLN A 136 4.24 2.88 -17.32
N LEU A 137 4.26 3.10 -16.00
CA LEU A 137 5.33 3.84 -15.33
C LEU A 137 6.67 3.09 -15.42
N ASP A 138 6.67 1.77 -15.23
CA ASP A 138 7.84 0.90 -15.37
C ASP A 138 8.43 0.98 -16.79
N LEU A 139 7.60 1.01 -17.83
CA LEU A 139 8.08 1.16 -19.20
C LEU A 139 8.59 2.57 -19.52
N LYS A 140 7.93 3.60 -18.98
CA LYS A 140 8.26 5.01 -19.27
C LYS A 140 9.51 5.49 -18.51
N TYR A 141 9.71 5.02 -17.28
CA TYR A 141 10.73 5.51 -16.36
C TYR A 141 11.61 4.38 -15.78
N ALA A 142 11.87 3.33 -16.57
CA ALA A 142 12.53 2.09 -16.14
C ALA A 142 13.79 2.29 -15.27
N GLU A 143 14.62 3.29 -15.57
CA GLU A 143 15.88 3.56 -14.86
C GLU A 143 15.70 4.14 -13.45
N LYS A 144 14.48 4.60 -13.10
CA LYS A 144 14.20 5.28 -11.82
C LYS A 144 13.29 4.49 -10.90
N MET A 145 12.41 3.64 -11.45
CA MET A 145 11.29 3.08 -10.70
C MET A 145 11.72 2.30 -9.46
N ASP A 146 12.71 1.43 -9.59
CA ASP A 146 13.17 0.61 -8.46
C ASP A 146 13.88 1.44 -7.38
N ASP A 147 14.39 2.63 -7.71
CA ASP A 147 15.02 3.57 -6.76
C ASP A 147 14.00 4.44 -6.02
N LEU A 148 12.79 4.62 -6.57
CA LEU A 148 11.74 5.46 -6.01
C LEU A 148 10.66 4.64 -5.29
N PHE A 149 10.27 3.51 -5.88
CA PHE A 149 9.13 2.71 -5.45
C PHE A 149 9.52 1.23 -5.33
N ALA A 150 9.64 0.73 -4.10
CA ALA A 150 9.97 -0.68 -3.87
C ALA A 150 8.72 -1.56 -3.99
N ARG A 151 8.87 -2.70 -4.70
CA ARG A 151 7.86 -3.77 -4.68
C ARG A 151 7.95 -4.54 -3.37
N PHE A 152 6.85 -5.19 -2.99
CA PHE A 152 6.84 -6.03 -1.80
C PHE A 152 7.43 -7.39 -2.15
N GLU A 153 8.42 -7.80 -1.39
CA GLU A 153 8.98 -9.15 -1.37
C GLU A 153 8.35 -9.95 -0.22
N HIS A 154 8.51 -11.27 -0.25
CA HIS A 154 7.97 -12.17 0.78
C HIS A 154 8.44 -11.79 2.20
N ASP A 155 9.66 -11.28 2.30
CA ASP A 155 10.34 -10.88 3.53
C ASP A 155 10.52 -9.36 3.64
N SER A 156 9.74 -8.56 2.89
CA SER A 156 9.75 -7.10 3.07
C SER A 156 9.41 -6.73 4.52
N VAL A 157 10.30 -5.95 5.14
CA VAL A 157 10.14 -5.40 6.49
C VAL A 157 10.14 -3.88 6.36
N PHE A 158 9.13 -3.22 6.92
CA PHE A 158 8.99 -1.76 6.85
C PHE A 158 9.07 -1.13 8.24
N PHE A 159 8.32 -1.66 9.22
CA PHE A 159 8.29 -1.13 10.58
C PHE A 159 9.25 -1.84 11.55
N GLY A 160 9.92 -2.91 11.12
CA GLY A 160 10.82 -3.72 11.92
C GLY A 160 12.31 -3.42 11.69
N SER A 161 12.78 -2.24 12.12
CA SER A 161 14.22 -1.95 12.26
C SER A 161 14.59 -1.62 13.70
#